data_AF-A0AA40NKD0-F1
#
_entry.id   AF-A0AA40NKD0-F1
#
_cell.length_a   1.000
_cell.length_b   1.000
_cell.length_c   1.000
_cell.angle_alpha   90.00
_cell.angle_beta   90.00
_cell.angle_gamma   90.00
#
_symmetry.space_group_name_H-M   'P 1'
#
loop_
_entity.id
_entity.type
_entity.pdbx_description
1 polymer ?
#
loop_
_entity_poly.entity_id
_entity_poly.type
_entity_poly.pdbx_seq_one_letter_code
_entity_poly.pdbx_strand_id
1 'polypeptide(L)'
;MSILVTRPSPAGEELVSRLRTLGQVAWSFPLIEFSPGRELATLASRLSALTENDLVFALSQHAVTFADAELQQQEKSWPSLPQYFAIGRTTALALHTVSGFNIHYPLDREISEVLLQLPELQNIAGKRALIL
;
A
#
# COMPACT_ATOMS: atom_id res chain seq x y z
N MET A 1 -34.65 -2.21 9.82
CA MET A 1 -33.47 -3.09 9.91
C MET A 1 -32.30 -2.25 10.40
N SER A 2 -31.49 -2.75 11.33
CA SER A 2 -30.30 -2.04 11.83
C SER A 2 -29.05 -2.65 11.20
N ILE A 3 -28.14 -1.80 10.73
CA ILE A 3 -26.89 -2.20 10.04
C ILE A 3 -25.70 -1.92 10.96
N LEU A 4 -24.83 -2.91 11.15
CA LEU A 4 -23.55 -2.75 11.85
C LEU A 4 -22.41 -2.81 10.82
N VAL A 5 -21.61 -1.75 10.74
CA VAL A 5 -20.46 -1.65 9.82
C VAL A 5 -19.18 -1.93 10.60
N THR A 6 -18.47 -3.00 10.22
CA THR A 6 -17.26 -3.48 10.91
C THR A 6 -15.95 -3.09 10.23
N ARG A 7 -16.02 -2.26 9.18
CA ARG A 7 -14.86 -1.80 8.43
C ARG A 7 -13.96 -0.89 9.28
N PRO A 8 -12.63 -0.87 9.04
CA PRO A 8 -11.72 0.07 9.67
C PRO A 8 -12.16 1.53 9.51
N SER A 9 -11.81 2.35 10.49
CA SER A 9 -11.91 3.81 10.37
C SER A 9 -10.87 4.35 9.38
N PRO A 10 -11.16 5.41 8.59
CA PRO A 10 -12.43 6.16 8.53
C PRO A 10 -13.47 5.57 7.57
N ALA A 11 -13.10 4.60 6.72
CA ALA A 11 -13.98 4.08 5.66
C ALA A 11 -15.31 3.50 6.19
N GLY A 12 -15.30 2.90 7.39
CA GLY A 12 -16.52 2.44 8.07
C GLY A 12 -17.47 3.59 8.42
N GLU A 13 -16.95 4.69 8.94
CA GLU A 13 -17.73 5.87 9.32
C GLU A 13 -18.30 6.59 8.10
N GLU A 14 -17.51 6.71 7.03
CA GLU A 14 -17.97 7.26 5.75
C GLU A 14 -19.16 6.46 5.19
N LEU A 15 -19.08 5.13 5.25
CA LEU A 15 -20.18 4.26 4.83
C LEU A 15 -21.42 4.45 5.71
N VAL A 16 -21.25 4.50 7.04
CA VAL A 16 -22.35 4.75 7.98
C VAL A 16 -23.02 6.09 7.68
N SER A 17 -22.24 7.14 7.41
CA SER A 17 -22.76 8.46 7.02
C SER A 17 -23.65 8.36 5.78
N ARG A 18 -23.16 7.71 4.71
CA ARG A 18 -23.93 7.52 3.46
C ARG A 18 -25.21 6.69 3.68
N LEU A 19 -25.15 5.63 4.48
CA LEU A 19 -26.32 4.81 4.82
C LEU A 19 -27.39 5.61 5.57
N ARG A 20 -26.97 6.46 6.52
CA ARG A 20 -27.90 7.33 7.27
C ARG A 20 -28.55 8.39 6.38
N THR A 21 -27.82 8.96 5.42
CA THR A 21 -28.39 9.87 4.41
C THR A 21 -29.50 9.20 3.58
N LEU A 22 -29.43 7.88 3.38
CA LEU A 22 -30.47 7.08 2.72
C LEU A 22 -31.61 6.63 3.66
N GLY A 23 -31.68 7.17 4.88
CA GLY A 23 -32.71 6.86 5.87
C GLY A 23 -32.52 5.53 6.60
N GLN A 24 -31.36 4.87 6.46
CA GLN A 24 -31.06 3.61 7.15
C GLN A 24 -30.52 3.86 8.56
N VAL A 25 -30.82 2.94 9.48
CA VAL A 25 -30.21 2.91 10.81
C VAL A 25 -28.88 2.15 10.72
N ALA A 26 -27.76 2.86 10.77
CA ALA A 26 -26.42 2.29 10.68
C ALA A 26 -25.50 2.73 11.83
N TRP A 27 -24.61 1.84 12.26
CA TRP A 27 -23.64 2.04 13.35
C TRP A 27 -22.25 1.62 12.91
N SER A 28 -21.23 2.36 13.34
CA SER A 28 -19.83 1.99 13.13
C SER A 28 -19.33 1.20 14.33
N PHE A 29 -18.70 0.05 14.09
CA PHE A 29 -17.98 -0.73 15.10
C PHE A 29 -16.76 -1.41 14.44
N PRO A 30 -15.66 -0.66 14.21
CA PRO A 30 -14.48 -1.19 13.55
C PRO A 30 -13.93 -2.41 14.29
N LEU A 31 -13.68 -3.50 13.57
CA LEU A 31 -13.09 -4.73 14.12
C LEU A 31 -11.61 -4.90 13.77
N ILE A 32 -11.08 -4.00 12.93
CA ILE A 32 -9.72 -4.03 12.42
C ILE A 32 -9.16 -2.62 12.54
N GLU A 33 -7.95 -2.54 13.08
CA GLU A 33 -7.15 -1.31 13.17
C GLU A 33 -5.80 -1.55 12.51
N PHE A 34 -5.21 -0.49 11.98
CA PHE A 34 -3.88 -0.52 11.39
C PHE A 34 -2.89 0.15 12.34
N SER A 35 -1.76 -0.49 12.57
CA SER A 35 -0.69 0.03 13.40
C SER A 35 0.68 -0.22 12.75
N PRO A 36 1.72 0.55 13.14
CA PRO A 36 3.07 0.36 12.62
C PRO A 36 3.57 -1.08 12.83
N GLY A 37 4.19 -1.65 11.80
CA GLY A 37 4.79 -2.97 11.86
C GLY A 37 6.06 -3.00 12.71
N ARG A 38 6.38 -4.16 13.30
CA ARG A 38 7.56 -4.33 14.19
C ARG A 38 8.90 -4.11 13.49
N GLU A 39 8.98 -4.40 12.20
CA GLU A 39 10.22 -4.33 11.42
C GLU A 39 10.40 -3.00 10.68
N LEU A 40 9.47 -2.05 10.89
CA LEU A 40 9.43 -0.79 10.15
C LEU A 40 10.73 0.01 10.36
N ALA A 41 11.29 0.01 11.57
CA ALA A 41 12.58 0.65 11.87
C ALA A 41 13.76 0.14 11.02
N THR A 42 13.66 -1.08 10.47
CA THR A 42 14.69 -1.67 9.58
C THR A 42 14.46 -1.37 8.10
N LEU A 43 13.36 -0.70 7.74
CA LEU A 43 12.96 -0.45 6.37
C LEU A 43 14.01 0.36 5.61
N ALA A 44 14.52 1.43 6.20
CA ALA A 44 15.50 2.30 5.54
C ALA A 44 16.79 1.55 5.15
N SER A 45 17.27 0.67 6.03
CA SER A 45 18.47 -0.13 5.75
C SER A 45 18.21 -1.20 4.69
N ARG A 46 17.02 -1.82 4.70
CA ARG A 46 16.60 -2.77 3.66
C ARG A 46 16.49 -2.10 2.29
N LEU A 47 15.86 -0.92 2.23
CA LEU A 47 15.74 -0.12 1.00
C LEU A 47 17.11 0.33 0.49
N SER A 48 18.00 0.79 1.36
CA SER A 48 19.36 1.21 1.00
C SER A 48 20.22 0.08 0.47
N ALA A 49 19.91 -1.17 0.81
CA ALA A 49 20.61 -2.34 0.32
C ALA A 49 20.17 -2.77 -1.08
N LEU A 50 19.08 -2.20 -1.63
CA LEU A 50 18.55 -2.53 -2.95
C LEU A 50 19.36 -1.87 -4.07
N THR A 51 19.36 -2.53 -5.22
CA THR A 51 20.06 -2.14 -6.44
C THR A 51 19.05 -1.97 -7.59
N GLU A 52 19.53 -1.54 -8.75
CA GLU A 52 18.71 -1.35 -9.96
C GLU A 52 18.00 -2.62 -10.44
N ASN A 53 18.52 -3.79 -10.05
CA ASN A 53 17.93 -5.06 -10.41
C ASN A 53 16.83 -5.51 -9.44
N ASP A 54 16.68 -4.86 -8.29
CA ASP A 54 15.75 -5.26 -7.24
C ASP A 54 14.39 -4.56 -7.38
N LEU A 55 13.41 -5.09 -6.64
CA LEU A 55 12.00 -4.77 -6.78
C LEU A 55 11.42 -4.34 -5.43
N VAL A 56 10.54 -3.34 -5.45
CA VAL A 56 9.74 -2.93 -4.28
C VAL A 56 8.27 -3.02 -4.63
N PHE A 57 7.49 -3.72 -3.81
CA PHE A 57 6.06 -3.91 -3.99
C PHE A 57 5.30 -3.25 -2.84
N ALA A 58 4.34 -2.38 -3.16
CA ALA A 58 3.37 -1.86 -2.19
C ALA A 58 2.00 -2.52 -2.37
N LEU A 59 1.56 -3.26 -1.35
CA LEU A 59 0.32 -4.05 -1.42
C LEU A 59 -0.89 -3.36 -0.78
N SER A 60 -0.71 -2.20 -0.16
CA SER A 60 -1.81 -1.38 0.35
C SER A 60 -1.41 0.08 0.51
N GLN A 61 -2.39 0.99 0.52
CA GLN A 61 -2.15 2.39 0.87
C GLN A 61 -1.61 2.54 2.29
N HIS A 62 -2.06 1.71 3.23
CA HIS A 62 -1.56 1.71 4.61
C HIS A 62 -0.07 1.38 4.68
N ALA A 63 0.40 0.40 3.90
CA ALA A 63 1.82 0.07 3.82
C ALA A 63 2.65 1.26 3.34
N VAL A 64 2.18 1.98 2.31
CA VAL A 64 2.83 3.20 1.83
C VAL A 64 2.86 4.27 2.91
N THR A 65 1.74 4.52 3.59
CA THR A 65 1.64 5.53 4.66
C THR A 65 2.62 5.24 5.80
N PHE A 66 2.66 4.01 6.30
CA PHE A 66 3.58 3.66 7.39
C PHE A 66 5.05 3.69 6.92
N ALA A 67 5.34 3.15 5.73
CA ALA A 67 6.69 3.16 5.17
C ALA A 67 7.23 4.58 4.99
N ASP A 68 6.41 5.47 4.43
CA ASP A 68 6.80 6.86 4.20
C ASP A 68 7.00 7.63 5.50
N ALA A 69 6.09 7.47 6.47
CA ALA A 69 6.21 8.11 7.78
C ALA A 69 7.51 7.69 8.50
N GLU A 70 7.89 6.42 8.43
CA GLU A 70 9.15 5.94 8.99
C GLU A 70 10.38 6.53 8.27
N LEU A 71 10.37 6.55 6.94
CA LEU A 71 11.47 7.14 6.18
C LEU A 71 11.64 8.62 6.51
N GLN A 72 10.55 9.38 6.60
CA GLN A 72 10.57 10.77 7.03
C GLN A 72 11.12 10.93 8.46
N GLN A 73 10.69 10.07 9.39
CA GLN A 73 11.20 10.08 10.78
C GLN A 73 12.71 9.83 10.85
N GLN A 74 13.25 9.00 9.97
CA GLN A 74 14.69 8.71 9.87
C GLN A 74 15.46 9.68 8.97
N GLU A 75 14.81 10.73 8.45
CA GLU A 75 15.37 11.68 7.47
C GLU A 75 15.95 10.96 6.23
N LYS A 76 15.24 9.93 5.77
CA LYS A 76 15.54 9.15 4.57
C LYS A 76 14.52 9.40 3.47
N SER A 77 14.93 9.11 2.25
CA SER A 77 14.06 9.18 1.07
C SER A 77 13.95 7.80 0.43
N TRP A 78 12.90 7.63 -0.38
CA TRP A 78 12.75 6.47 -1.24
C TRP A 78 13.94 6.38 -2.22
N PRO A 79 14.63 5.22 -2.33
CA PRO A 79 15.76 5.07 -3.24
C PRO A 79 15.32 5.05 -4.71
N SER A 80 16.08 5.67 -5.61
CA SER A 80 15.75 5.71 -7.04
C SER A 80 16.14 4.45 -7.82
N LEU A 81 16.96 3.58 -7.23
CA LEU A 81 17.52 2.41 -7.92
C LEU A 81 16.47 1.31 -8.21
N PRO A 82 15.71 0.79 -7.23
CA PRO A 82 14.84 -0.35 -7.49
C PRO A 82 13.63 0.01 -8.37
N GLN A 83 13.05 -1.00 -9.00
CA GLN A 83 11.78 -0.85 -9.70
C GLN A 83 10.62 -0.94 -8.72
N TYR A 84 9.64 -0.04 -8.87
CA TYR A 84 8.50 0.06 -7.98
C TYR A 84 7.22 -0.48 -8.59
N PHE A 85 6.50 -1.26 -7.78
CA PHE A 85 5.25 -1.90 -8.13
C PHE A 85 4.20 -1.66 -7.05
N ALA A 86 2.94 -1.63 -7.45
CA ALA A 86 1.81 -1.59 -6.53
C ALA A 86 0.69 -2.53 -6.96
N ILE A 87 -0.06 -3.04 -6.00
CA ILE A 87 -1.16 -4.00 -6.26
C ILE A 87 -2.31 -3.41 -7.10
N GLY A 88 -2.44 -2.09 -7.12
CA GLY A 88 -3.56 -1.40 -7.76
C GLY A 88 -3.33 0.10 -7.90
N ARG A 89 -4.22 0.77 -8.64
CA ARG A 89 -4.05 2.15 -9.06
C ARG A 89 -3.98 3.11 -7.88
N THR A 90 -4.81 2.91 -6.86
CA THR A 90 -4.83 3.82 -5.70
C THR A 90 -3.55 3.71 -4.87
N THR A 91 -3.00 2.50 -4.76
CA THR A 91 -1.73 2.27 -4.05
C THR A 91 -0.55 2.81 -4.85
N ALA A 92 -0.56 2.63 -6.18
CA ALA A 92 0.42 3.23 -7.08
C ALA A 92 0.44 4.77 -6.97
N LEU A 93 -0.75 5.39 -6.95
CA LEU A 93 -0.86 6.85 -6.79
C LEU A 93 -0.28 7.30 -5.45
N ALA A 94 -0.64 6.64 -4.34
CA ALA A 94 -0.11 6.96 -3.02
C ALA A 94 1.42 6.87 -2.99
N LEU A 95 1.98 5.79 -3.53
CA LEU A 95 3.43 5.59 -3.58
C LEU A 95 4.13 6.60 -4.51
N HIS A 96 3.53 6.90 -5.65
CA HIS A 96 4.03 7.94 -6.56
C HIS A 96 4.06 9.31 -5.89
N THR A 97 3.01 9.68 -5.14
CA THR A 97 2.93 10.98 -4.45
C THR A 97 4.06 11.17 -3.44
N VAL A 98 4.45 10.12 -2.72
CA VAL A 98 5.47 10.23 -1.66
C VAL A 98 6.89 9.99 -2.18
N SER A 99 7.06 9.22 -3.25
CA SER A 99 8.38 8.88 -3.80
C SER A 99 8.79 9.70 -5.03
N GLY A 100 7.81 10.20 -5.79
CA GLY A 100 8.03 10.85 -7.09
C GLY A 100 8.35 9.89 -8.25
N PHE A 101 8.42 8.58 -8.02
CA PHE A 101 8.85 7.61 -9.02
C PHE A 101 7.69 7.02 -9.84
N ASN A 102 8.01 6.49 -11.01
CA ASN A 102 7.05 5.72 -11.79
C ASN A 102 6.74 4.39 -11.08
N ILE A 103 5.46 4.09 -10.89
CA ILE A 103 5.00 2.89 -10.19
C ILE A 103 4.22 2.01 -11.16
N HIS A 104 4.66 0.76 -11.35
CA HIS A 104 3.97 -0.20 -12.19
C HIS A 104 2.82 -0.87 -11.42
N TYR A 105 1.67 -1.04 -12.05
CA TYR A 105 0.50 -1.68 -11.44
C TYR A 105 -0.40 -2.30 -12.52
N PRO A 106 -1.19 -3.33 -12.19
CA PRO A 106 -2.11 -3.93 -13.15
C PRO A 106 -3.27 -2.98 -13.50
N LEU A 107 -3.60 -2.87 -14.79
CA LEU A 107 -4.69 -2.01 -15.27
C LEU A 107 -6.07 -2.67 -15.19
N ASP A 108 -6.13 -4.00 -15.25
CA ASP A 108 -7.39 -4.74 -15.34
C ASP A 108 -7.99 -5.07 -13.97
N ARG A 109 -7.19 -5.67 -13.07
CA ARG A 109 -7.63 -6.12 -11.74
C ARG A 109 -6.55 -5.93 -10.70
N GLU A 110 -6.95 -5.46 -9.52
CA GLU A 110 -6.07 -5.20 -8.39
C GLU A 110 -5.86 -6.46 -7.54
N ILE A 111 -5.35 -7.53 -8.16
CA ILE A 111 -5.04 -8.81 -7.50
C ILE A 111 -3.62 -9.26 -7.82
N SER A 112 -3.02 -10.02 -6.91
CA SER A 112 -1.62 -10.42 -6.98
C SER A 112 -1.30 -11.20 -8.25
N GLU A 113 -2.23 -12.03 -8.74
CA GLU A 113 -2.05 -12.83 -9.94
C GLU A 113 -1.86 -11.96 -11.19
N VAL A 114 -2.62 -10.86 -11.30
CA VAL A 114 -2.52 -9.95 -12.46
C VAL A 114 -1.30 -9.06 -12.32
N LEU A 115 -0.93 -8.66 -11.10
CA LEU A 115 0.34 -7.98 -10.86
C LEU A 115 1.51 -8.82 -11.36
N LEU A 116 1.55 -10.12 -11.06
CA LEU A 116 2.62 -11.02 -11.51
C LEU A 116 2.63 -11.29 -13.02
N GLN A 117 1.60 -10.89 -13.76
CA GLN A 117 1.55 -10.97 -15.22
C GLN A 117 2.20 -9.77 -15.91
N LEU A 118 2.61 -8.74 -15.17
CA LEU A 118 3.31 -7.59 -15.74
C LEU A 118 4.58 -8.03 -16.49
N PRO A 119 4.87 -7.49 -17.70
CA PRO A 119 6.03 -7.87 -18.48
C PRO A 119 7.35 -7.78 -17.71
N GLU A 120 7.49 -6.78 -16.85
CA GLU A 120 8.67 -6.52 -16.02
C GLU A 120 8.92 -7.63 -14.99
N LEU A 121 7.90 -8.41 -14.64
CA LEU A 121 7.96 -9.48 -13.65
C LEU A 121 8.07 -10.89 -14.27
N GLN A 122 8.18 -11.00 -15.59
CA GLN A 122 8.32 -12.31 -16.24
C GLN A 122 9.74 -12.89 -16.12
N ASN A 123 10.74 -12.06 -15.81
CA ASN A 123 12.11 -12.49 -15.55
C ASN A 123 12.66 -11.92 -14.23
N ILE A 124 12.50 -12.70 -13.16
CA ILE A 124 12.89 -12.32 -11.79
C ILE A 124 14.10 -13.07 -11.25
N ALA A 125 14.73 -13.92 -12.07
CA ALA A 125 15.88 -14.71 -11.62
C ALA A 125 17.02 -13.80 -11.13
N GLY A 126 17.48 -14.04 -9.90
CA GLY A 126 18.56 -13.27 -9.27
C GLY A 126 18.16 -11.89 -8.72
N LYS A 127 16.89 -11.49 -8.81
CA LYS A 127 16.39 -10.25 -8.23
C LYS A 127 15.94 -10.45 -6.79
N ARG A 128 16.08 -9.44 -5.94
CA ARG A 128 15.45 -9.41 -4.61
C ARG A 128 14.18 -8.57 -4.67
N ALA A 129 13.17 -8.99 -3.91
CA ALA A 129 11.91 -8.28 -3.77
C ALA A 129 11.70 -7.87 -2.31
N LEU A 130 11.43 -6.59 -2.09
CA LEU A 130 10.93 -6.07 -0.82
C LEU A 130 9.43 -5.85 -0.95
N ILE A 131 8.65 -6.44 -0.04
CA ILE A 131 7.18 -6.34 -0.05
C ILE A 131 6.74 -5.51 1.16
N LEU A 132 5.93 -4.49 0.89
CA LEU A 132 5.36 -3.54 1.84
C LEU A 132 3.86 -3.77 1.98
#